data_AF-A0A812SMS5-F1
#
_entry.id   AF-A0A812SMS5-F1
#
_cell.length_a   1.000
_cell.length_b   1.000
_cell.length_c   1.000
_cell.angle_alpha   90.00
_cell.angle_beta   90.00
_cell.angle_gamma   90.00
#
_symmetry.space_group_name_H-M   'P 1'
#
loop_
_entity.id
_entity.type
_entity.pdbx_description
1 polymer ?
#
loop_
_entity_poly.entity_id
_entity_poly.type
_entity_poly.pdbx_seq_one_letter_code
_entity_poly.pdbx_strand_id
1 'polypeptide(L)'
;MSGGLFGEAAAPAAPKEEERRTKLYGYDSVASQMLEPYGEGALDTLSLEQIWQGTVKGNKRTAYHSHLAADQSSDGWHVGAGISMTSAALLAAIKNFKGEDMKNLIRPDLYEKVLEEVTMLEPVLLALNFGRGSAATRDTGSFREAKKAKLTVSGNVTENSGNMDPLKAAGDFRTWLVKERSPFRSLLFILSGNNSYYSGHTAELVARAAVKVKPMTEQDFIEAVKARMTKPDQTQGSKAASSDGTGLFNA
;
A
#
# COMPACT_ATOMS: atom_id res chain seq x y z
N MET A 1 -38.58 35.56 -44.72
CA MET A 1 -37.94 36.05 -43.47
C MET A 1 -38.49 35.20 -42.33
N SER A 2 -38.06 33.94 -42.17
CA SER A 2 -37.07 33.51 -41.16
C SER A 2 -37.40 34.12 -39.78
N GLY A 3 -38.02 33.41 -38.84
CA GLY A 3 -37.52 32.19 -38.22
C GLY A 3 -37.02 32.57 -36.82
N GLY A 4 -37.85 32.38 -35.79
CA GLY A 4 -37.55 32.77 -34.41
C GLY A 4 -38.45 32.02 -33.42
N LEU A 5 -38.23 30.71 -33.31
CA LEU A 5 -39.00 29.81 -32.44
C LEU A 5 -38.09 28.68 -31.91
N PHE A 6 -36.90 29.04 -31.43
CA PHE A 6 -36.03 28.13 -30.67
C PHE A 6 -35.39 28.92 -29.53
N GLY A 7 -35.73 28.52 -28.31
CA GLY A 7 -35.15 29.05 -27.08
C GLY A 7 -33.64 28.76 -26.99
N GLU A 8 -32.97 29.55 -26.17
CA GLU A 8 -31.58 29.37 -25.75
C GLU A 8 -31.36 27.92 -25.28
N ALA A 9 -30.79 27.11 -26.16
CA ALA A 9 -30.18 25.85 -25.77
C ALA A 9 -28.88 26.21 -25.06
N ALA A 10 -28.89 26.09 -23.73
CA ALA A 10 -27.69 26.08 -22.91
C ALA A 10 -26.66 25.14 -23.54
N ALA A 11 -25.46 25.66 -23.80
CA ALA A 11 -24.35 24.89 -24.35
C ALA A 11 -24.15 23.61 -23.51
N PRO A 12 -23.99 22.43 -24.13
CA PRO A 12 -23.72 21.21 -23.38
C PRO A 12 -22.41 21.39 -22.63
N ALA A 13 -22.46 21.26 -21.31
CA ALA A 13 -21.29 21.23 -20.45
C ALA A 13 -20.29 20.21 -21.03
N ALA A 14 -19.07 20.66 -21.30
CA ALA A 14 -18.00 19.81 -21.77
C ALA A 14 -17.90 18.56 -20.86
N PRO A 15 -17.74 17.36 -21.44
CA PRO A 15 -17.56 16.16 -20.63
C PRO A 15 -16.31 16.37 -19.77
N LYS A 16 -16.47 16.29 -18.44
CA LYS A 16 -15.34 16.23 -17.53
C LYS A 16 -14.48 15.06 -18.00
N GLU A 17 -13.24 15.32 -18.40
CA GLU A 17 -12.27 14.26 -18.62
C GLU A 17 -12.15 13.49 -17.30
N GLU A 18 -12.85 12.37 -17.20
CA GLU A 18 -12.56 11.39 -16.18
C GLU A 18 -11.09 11.03 -16.39
N GLU A 19 -10.24 11.41 -15.44
CA GLU A 19 -8.84 10.99 -15.36
C GLU A 19 -8.80 9.47 -15.37
N ARG A 20 -8.80 8.90 -16.58
CA ARG A 20 -8.76 7.46 -16.80
C ARG A 20 -7.36 7.04 -16.42
N ARG A 21 -7.23 6.55 -15.18
CA ARG A 21 -6.06 5.85 -14.66
C ARG A 21 -5.47 4.99 -15.78
N THR A 22 -4.33 5.44 -16.30
CA THR A 22 -3.70 4.84 -17.44
C THR A 22 -3.23 3.46 -17.01
N LYS A 23 -3.44 2.43 -17.83
CA LYS A 23 -2.68 1.20 -17.66
C LYS A 23 -1.22 1.57 -17.87
N LEU A 24 -0.47 1.75 -16.77
CA LEU A 24 0.97 1.59 -16.84
C LEU A 24 1.19 0.23 -17.49
N TYR A 25 2.02 0.26 -18.52
CA TYR A 25 2.51 -0.90 -19.26
C TYR A 25 2.61 -2.10 -18.34
N GLY A 26 2.17 -3.25 -18.83
CA GLY A 26 2.15 -4.48 -18.06
C GLY A 26 3.48 -4.61 -17.35
N TYR A 27 3.46 -4.35 -16.03
CA TYR A 27 4.51 -4.80 -15.14
C TYR A 27 4.71 -6.25 -15.53
N ASP A 28 5.90 -6.47 -16.08
CA ASP A 28 6.40 -7.73 -16.58
C ASP A 28 5.73 -8.87 -15.85
N SER A 29 5.22 -9.84 -16.62
CA SER A 29 4.62 -11.04 -16.04
C SER A 29 5.51 -11.49 -14.89
N VAL A 30 4.94 -11.80 -13.72
CA VAL A 30 5.74 -12.26 -12.56
C VAL A 30 6.77 -13.31 -12.98
N ALA A 31 6.45 -14.10 -14.02
CA ALA A 31 7.37 -15.00 -14.72
C ALA A 31 8.60 -14.34 -15.37
N SER A 32 8.47 -13.20 -16.07
CA SER A 32 9.59 -12.42 -16.61
C SER A 32 10.49 -11.83 -15.51
N GLN A 33 9.91 -11.35 -14.40
CA GLN A 33 10.68 -10.88 -13.23
C GLN A 33 11.40 -12.04 -12.51
N MET A 34 10.85 -13.25 -12.54
CA MET A 34 11.50 -14.45 -12.00
C MET A 34 12.51 -15.10 -12.96
N LEU A 35 12.53 -14.71 -14.24
CA LEU A 35 13.50 -15.18 -15.24
C LEU A 35 14.87 -14.48 -15.09
N GLU A 36 14.89 -13.24 -14.57
CA GLU A 36 16.10 -12.52 -14.21
C GLU A 36 16.16 -12.26 -12.69
N PRO A 37 16.46 -13.29 -11.86
CA PRO A 37 16.52 -13.14 -10.39
C PRO A 37 17.66 -12.23 -9.89
N TYR A 38 18.54 -11.81 -10.80
CA TYR A 38 19.63 -10.85 -10.58
C TYR A 38 19.52 -9.61 -11.48
N GLY A 39 18.48 -9.52 -12.31
CA GLY A 39 18.24 -8.32 -13.12
C GLY A 39 17.81 -7.18 -12.21
N GLU A 40 18.28 -5.96 -12.50
CA GLU A 40 17.73 -4.76 -11.90
C GLU A 40 16.24 -4.76 -12.24
N GLY A 41 15.37 -4.88 -11.23
CA GLY A 41 13.95 -4.79 -11.47
C GLY A 41 13.67 -3.43 -12.14
N ALA A 42 12.72 -3.36 -13.06
CA ALA A 42 12.39 -2.10 -13.73
C ALA A 42 12.05 -0.94 -12.75
N LEU A 43 11.77 -1.26 -11.47
CA LEU A 43 11.61 -0.29 -10.39
C LEU A 43 12.93 0.29 -9.86
N ASP A 44 14.01 -0.49 -9.88
CA ASP A 44 15.30 -0.11 -9.30
C ASP A 44 16.05 0.89 -10.19
N THR A 45 15.76 0.89 -11.49
CA THR A 45 16.26 1.89 -12.44
C THR A 45 15.51 3.23 -12.38
N LEU A 46 14.39 3.30 -11.65
CA LEU A 46 13.55 4.49 -11.59
C LEU A 46 13.92 5.36 -10.38
N SER A 47 13.89 6.68 -10.59
CA SER A 47 13.98 7.63 -9.49
C SER A 47 12.70 7.60 -8.62
N LEU A 48 12.80 8.04 -7.36
CA LEU A 48 11.63 8.17 -6.48
C LEU A 48 10.53 9.06 -7.10
N GLU A 49 10.90 10.08 -7.86
CA GLU A 49 9.97 10.92 -8.61
C GLU A 49 9.25 10.13 -9.71
N GLN A 50 9.96 9.30 -10.48
CA GLN A 50 9.35 8.45 -11.50
C GLN A 50 8.42 7.39 -10.89
N ILE A 51 8.85 6.77 -9.78
CA ILE A 51 8.01 5.83 -9.00
C ILE A 51 6.75 6.54 -8.50
N TRP A 52 6.86 7.77 -8.00
CA TRP A 52 5.71 8.55 -7.55
C TRP A 52 4.74 8.85 -8.70
N GLN A 53 5.24 9.29 -9.85
CA GLN A 53 4.42 9.54 -11.04
C GLN A 53 3.68 8.28 -11.49
N GLY A 54 4.32 7.11 -11.42
CA GLY A 54 3.66 5.83 -11.68
C GLY A 54 2.57 5.52 -10.65
N THR A 55 2.87 5.75 -9.37
CA THR A 55 1.94 5.51 -8.25
C THR A 55 0.67 6.36 -8.35
N VAL A 56 0.82 7.66 -8.66
CA VAL A 56 -0.31 8.61 -8.80
C VAL A 56 -1.25 8.20 -9.93
N LYS A 57 -0.71 7.79 -11.08
CA LYS A 57 -1.51 7.28 -12.21
C LYS A 57 -2.31 6.03 -11.83
N GLY A 58 -1.77 5.26 -10.88
CA GLY A 58 -2.37 4.06 -10.34
C GLY A 58 -2.38 2.90 -11.34
N ASN A 59 -2.65 1.71 -10.84
CA ASN A 59 -2.85 0.53 -11.67
C ASN A 59 -4.05 -0.25 -11.12
N LYS A 60 -5.05 -0.49 -11.99
CA LYS A 60 -6.29 -1.19 -11.61
C LYS A 60 -6.08 -2.63 -11.14
N ARG A 61 -4.91 -3.22 -11.42
CA ARG A 61 -4.57 -4.61 -11.07
C ARG A 61 -3.74 -4.75 -9.79
N THR A 62 -3.07 -3.68 -9.34
CA THR A 62 -2.31 -3.70 -8.09
C THR A 62 -3.10 -2.94 -7.03
N ALA A 63 -3.63 -3.70 -6.08
CA ALA A 63 -4.47 -3.12 -5.06
C ALA A 63 -3.61 -2.25 -4.11
N TYR A 64 -4.15 -1.11 -3.68
CA TYR A 64 -3.69 -0.31 -2.54
C TYR A 64 -2.39 0.52 -2.68
N HIS A 65 -1.50 0.28 -3.65
CA HIS A 65 -0.28 1.11 -3.79
C HIS A 65 -0.57 2.58 -4.13
N SER A 66 -1.61 2.83 -4.93
CA SER A 66 -2.03 4.19 -5.27
C SER A 66 -2.76 4.92 -4.12
N HIS A 67 -3.03 4.25 -3.00
CA HIS A 67 -3.78 4.88 -1.91
C HIS A 67 -2.97 5.95 -1.18
N LEU A 68 -1.65 5.82 -1.11
CA LEU A 68 -0.78 6.89 -0.62
C LEU A 68 -0.86 8.16 -1.47
N ALA A 69 -1.23 8.02 -2.76
CA ALA A 69 -1.43 9.12 -3.69
C ALA A 69 -2.83 9.75 -3.60
N ALA A 70 -3.74 9.23 -2.78
CA ALA A 70 -5.02 9.90 -2.51
C ALA A 70 -4.76 11.28 -1.89
N ASP A 71 -5.63 12.24 -2.18
CA ASP A 71 -5.53 13.55 -1.55
C ASP A 71 -5.85 13.42 -0.05
N GLN A 72 -4.93 13.92 0.78
CA GLN A 72 -5.03 13.83 2.24
C GLN A 72 -6.25 14.60 2.74
N SER A 73 -6.57 15.74 2.13
CA SER A 73 -7.65 16.62 2.57
C SER A 73 -9.03 16.03 2.32
N SER A 74 -9.21 15.35 1.18
CA SER A 74 -10.48 14.74 0.80
C SER A 74 -10.62 13.27 1.23
N ASP A 75 -9.51 12.54 1.32
CA ASP A 75 -9.51 11.08 1.44
C ASP A 75 -8.33 10.53 2.27
N GLY A 76 -8.11 11.14 3.44
CA GLY A 76 -7.09 10.70 4.40
C GLY A 76 -7.26 9.24 4.85
N TRP A 77 -8.48 8.68 4.79
CA TRP A 77 -8.72 7.26 5.12
C TRP A 77 -8.01 6.32 4.16
N HIS A 78 -8.03 6.60 2.84
CA HIS A 78 -7.28 5.81 1.87
C HIS A 78 -5.78 6.04 2.04
N VAL A 79 -5.32 7.26 2.31
CA VAL A 79 -3.89 7.49 2.60
C VAL A 79 -3.44 6.60 3.78
N GLY A 80 -4.21 6.56 4.86
CA GLY A 80 -3.93 5.67 6.00
C GLY A 80 -4.06 4.19 5.67
N ALA A 81 -4.92 3.81 4.73
CA ALA A 81 -4.96 2.45 4.19
C ALA A 81 -3.65 2.10 3.45
N GLY A 82 -3.10 3.05 2.69
CA GLY A 82 -1.79 2.92 2.05
C GLY A 82 -0.68 2.65 3.06
N ILE A 83 -0.62 3.46 4.13
CA ILE A 83 0.34 3.26 5.24
C ILE A 83 0.20 1.86 5.84
N SER A 84 -1.03 1.45 6.20
CA SER A 84 -1.31 0.14 6.79
C SER A 84 -0.90 -1.03 5.89
N MET A 85 -1.11 -0.92 4.57
CA MET A 85 -0.76 -1.97 3.62
C MET A 85 0.75 -2.04 3.39
N THR A 86 1.44 -0.90 3.39
CA THR A 86 2.91 -0.88 3.42
C THR A 86 3.42 -1.59 4.67
N SER A 87 2.85 -1.31 5.84
CA SER A 87 3.22 -2.01 7.08
C SER A 87 3.00 -3.51 6.99
N ALA A 88 1.88 -3.96 6.40
CA ALA A 88 1.61 -5.38 6.18
C ALA A 88 2.64 -6.05 5.26
N ALA A 89 3.04 -5.39 4.16
CA ALA A 89 4.05 -5.90 3.24
C ALA A 89 5.43 -6.02 3.92
N LEU A 90 5.83 -5.01 4.68
CA LEU A 90 7.08 -5.03 5.44
C LEU A 90 7.08 -6.10 6.53
N LEU A 91 5.96 -6.28 7.26
CA LEU A 91 5.82 -7.35 8.26
C LEU A 91 5.94 -8.74 7.65
N ALA A 92 5.42 -8.95 6.44
CA ALA A 92 5.57 -10.22 5.73
C ALA A 92 7.05 -10.51 5.41
N ALA A 93 7.81 -9.50 4.99
CA ALA A 93 9.25 -9.63 4.77
C ALA A 93 10.02 -9.86 6.08
N ILE A 94 9.68 -9.18 7.18
CA ILE A 94 10.29 -9.38 8.51
C ILE A 94 10.05 -10.81 8.99
N LYS A 95 8.82 -11.32 8.85
CA LYS A 95 8.49 -12.69 9.24
C LYS A 95 9.37 -13.71 8.51
N ASN A 96 9.58 -13.53 7.21
CA ASN A 96 10.43 -14.42 6.43
C ASN A 96 11.92 -14.25 6.79
N PHE A 97 12.37 -13.02 7.05
CA PHE A 97 13.73 -12.76 7.53
C PHE A 97 14.05 -13.43 8.87
N LYS A 98 13.08 -13.48 9.79
CA LYS A 98 13.22 -14.15 11.10
C LYS A 98 13.11 -15.68 11.03
N GLY A 99 12.89 -16.27 9.85
CA GLY A 99 12.88 -17.71 9.67
C GLY A 99 14.26 -18.32 9.91
N GLU A 100 14.29 -19.59 10.35
CA GLU A 100 15.53 -20.31 10.65
C GLU A 100 16.48 -20.39 9.44
N ASP A 101 15.92 -20.54 8.23
CA ASP A 101 16.70 -20.58 6.99
C ASP A 101 17.53 -19.30 6.79
N MET A 102 16.93 -18.14 7.04
CA MET A 102 17.58 -16.85 6.82
C MET A 102 18.74 -16.60 7.77
N LYS A 103 18.64 -17.10 9.02
CA LYS A 103 19.73 -17.05 10.00
C LYS A 103 20.94 -17.87 9.54
N ASN A 104 20.73 -18.94 8.79
CA ASN A 104 21.81 -19.80 8.30
C ASN A 104 22.39 -19.34 6.96
N LEU A 105 21.63 -18.59 6.15
CA LEU A 105 22.03 -18.14 4.82
C LEU A 105 22.77 -16.80 4.81
N ILE A 106 22.46 -15.90 5.74
CA ILE A 106 23.09 -14.58 5.82
C ILE A 106 24.33 -14.65 6.73
N ARG A 107 25.38 -13.90 6.36
CA ARG A 107 26.56 -13.73 7.21
C ARG A 107 26.15 -13.21 8.60
N PRO A 108 26.63 -13.80 9.72
CA PRO A 108 26.12 -13.48 11.05
C PRO A 108 26.13 -12.00 11.41
N ASP A 109 27.19 -11.26 11.08
CA ASP A 109 27.30 -9.81 11.33
C ASP A 109 26.27 -8.98 10.54
N LEU A 110 25.93 -9.39 9.32
CA LEU A 110 24.89 -8.75 8.51
C LEU A 110 23.51 -9.11 9.02
N TYR A 111 23.30 -10.36 9.44
CA TYR A 111 22.05 -10.81 10.04
C TYR A 111 21.74 -10.01 11.30
N GLU A 112 22.70 -9.85 12.22
CA GLU A 112 22.50 -9.08 13.45
C GLU A 112 22.16 -7.61 13.17
N LYS A 113 22.82 -6.96 12.19
CA LYS A 113 22.51 -5.57 11.81
C LYS A 113 21.09 -5.40 11.30
N VAL A 114 20.62 -6.34 10.47
CA VAL A 114 19.23 -6.32 10.00
C VAL A 114 18.28 -6.65 11.14
N LEU A 115 18.63 -7.63 11.98
CA LEU A 115 17.83 -8.07 13.13
C LEU A 115 17.58 -6.92 14.11
N GLU A 116 18.61 -6.15 14.43
CA GLU A 116 18.52 -4.96 15.29
C GLU A 116 17.49 -3.97 14.72
N GLU A 117 17.61 -3.64 13.44
CA GLU A 117 16.68 -2.70 12.80
C GLU A 117 15.25 -3.24 12.74
N VAL A 118 15.04 -4.49 12.34
CA VAL A 118 13.69 -5.07 12.26
C VAL A 118 13.07 -5.27 13.64
N THR A 119 13.87 -5.51 14.68
CA THR A 119 13.37 -5.64 16.07
C THR A 119 12.85 -4.30 16.59
N MET A 120 13.48 -3.19 16.19
CA MET A 120 12.97 -1.85 16.48
C MET A 120 11.74 -1.50 15.62
N LEU A 121 11.74 -1.88 14.34
CA LEU A 121 10.72 -1.48 13.37
C LEU A 121 9.42 -2.31 13.47
N GLU A 122 9.51 -3.60 13.78
CA GLU A 122 8.37 -4.51 13.85
C GLU A 122 7.22 -4.03 14.77
N PRO A 123 7.44 -3.57 16.02
CA PRO A 123 6.35 -3.07 16.86
C PRO A 123 5.66 -1.83 16.25
N VAL A 124 6.42 -0.98 15.56
CA VAL A 124 5.89 0.18 14.82
C VAL A 124 4.94 -0.29 13.71
N LEU A 125 5.40 -1.25 12.90
CA LEU A 125 4.60 -1.77 11.78
C LEU A 125 3.38 -2.56 12.24
N LEU A 126 3.47 -3.30 13.36
CA LEU A 126 2.33 -4.00 13.95
C LEU A 126 1.24 -3.03 14.40
N ALA A 127 1.60 -1.90 15.02
CA ALA A 127 0.65 -0.87 15.45
C ALA A 127 -0.04 -0.16 14.26
N LEU A 128 0.63 -0.08 13.11
CA LEU A 128 0.09 0.55 11.89
C LEU A 128 -0.70 -0.42 11.00
N ASN A 129 -0.58 -1.74 11.23
CA ASN A 129 -1.22 -2.74 10.40
C ASN A 129 -2.67 -3.03 10.85
N PHE A 130 -3.61 -2.24 10.33
CA PHE A 130 -5.04 -2.42 10.54
C PHE A 130 -5.67 -3.49 9.61
N GLY A 131 -4.89 -4.05 8.67
CA GLY A 131 -5.38 -4.96 7.65
C GLY A 131 -6.27 -4.28 6.60
N ARG A 132 -7.08 -5.06 5.88
CA ARG A 132 -7.97 -4.54 4.82
C ARG A 132 -9.08 -3.61 5.33
N GLY A 133 -9.43 -3.70 6.62
CA GLY A 133 -10.41 -2.83 7.29
C GLY A 133 -9.77 -1.75 8.17
N SER A 134 -10.60 -1.09 8.98
CA SER A 134 -10.14 -0.16 10.01
C SER A 134 -9.79 -0.88 11.31
N ALA A 135 -9.15 -0.17 12.24
CA ALA A 135 -8.97 -0.63 13.62
C ALA A 135 -10.30 -1.04 14.28
N ALA A 136 -11.38 -0.28 13.99
CA ALA A 136 -12.72 -0.51 14.52
C ALA A 136 -13.54 -1.57 13.76
N THR A 137 -13.21 -1.86 12.50
CA THR A 137 -13.97 -2.81 11.67
C THR A 137 -13.03 -3.52 10.70
N ARG A 138 -12.48 -4.65 11.14
CA ARG A 138 -11.64 -5.51 10.31
C ARG A 138 -12.47 -6.09 9.16
N ASP A 139 -12.11 -5.73 7.94
CA ASP A 139 -12.67 -6.34 6.73
C ASP A 139 -12.02 -7.72 6.55
N THR A 140 -12.83 -8.77 6.65
CA THR A 140 -12.38 -10.16 6.54
C THR A 140 -12.24 -10.63 5.09
N GLY A 141 -12.46 -9.72 4.12
CA GLY A 141 -12.39 -10.03 2.70
C GLY A 141 -13.55 -10.92 2.24
N SER A 142 -13.35 -11.61 1.12
CA SER A 142 -14.38 -12.51 0.57
C SER A 142 -14.66 -13.70 1.51
N PHE A 143 -15.84 -14.31 1.41
CA PHE A 143 -16.20 -15.51 2.20
C PHE A 143 -15.16 -16.64 2.10
N ARG A 144 -14.47 -16.77 0.95
CA ARG A 144 -13.37 -17.74 0.75
C ARG A 144 -12.13 -17.38 1.56
N GLU A 145 -11.77 -16.10 1.64
CA GLU A 145 -10.64 -15.62 2.46
C GLU A 145 -10.98 -15.74 3.96
N ALA A 146 -12.21 -15.41 4.36
CA ALA A 146 -12.68 -15.61 5.73
C ALA A 146 -12.69 -17.11 6.13
N LYS A 147 -13.05 -18.01 5.21
CA LYS A 147 -12.99 -19.47 5.44
C LYS A 147 -11.55 -19.99 5.49
N LYS A 148 -10.66 -19.48 4.62
CA LYS A 148 -9.22 -19.82 4.65
C LYS A 148 -8.59 -19.34 5.96
N ALA A 149 -8.89 -18.11 6.38
CA ALA A 149 -8.49 -17.57 7.68
C ALA A 149 -9.01 -18.46 8.82
N LYS A 150 -10.31 -18.82 8.87
CA LYS A 150 -10.84 -19.75 9.88
C LYS A 150 -10.15 -21.12 9.90
N LEU A 151 -9.68 -21.63 8.77
CA LEU A 151 -8.91 -22.88 8.69
C LEU A 151 -7.46 -22.72 9.16
N THR A 152 -6.86 -21.54 9.03
CA THR A 152 -5.54 -21.22 9.62
C THR A 152 -5.63 -20.72 11.07
N VAL A 153 -6.80 -20.30 11.56
CA VAL A 153 -7.03 -19.75 12.91
C VAL A 153 -6.93 -20.81 14.03
N SER A 154 -6.82 -22.10 13.68
CA SER A 154 -6.32 -23.10 14.64
C SER A 154 -4.85 -22.86 15.05
N GLY A 155 -4.14 -21.92 14.41
CA GLY A 155 -2.88 -21.38 14.89
C GLY A 155 -3.02 -19.88 15.21
N ASN A 156 -3.24 -19.57 16.49
CA ASN A 156 -2.98 -18.28 17.15
C ASN A 156 -3.18 -17.02 16.30
N VAL A 157 -4.40 -16.48 16.26
CA VAL A 157 -4.57 -15.04 16.03
C VAL A 157 -4.13 -14.35 17.30
N THR A 158 -2.84 -14.05 17.40
CA THR A 158 -2.33 -13.10 18.38
C THR A 158 -3.10 -11.80 18.18
N GLU A 159 -3.77 -11.35 19.23
CA GLU A 159 -4.25 -9.98 19.34
C GLU A 159 -3.07 -9.07 18.98
N ASN A 160 -3.15 -8.39 17.82
CA ASN A 160 -2.16 -7.40 17.40
C ASN A 160 -2.35 -6.12 18.22
N SER A 161 -2.24 -6.21 19.55
CA SER A 161 -1.91 -5.10 20.41
C SER A 161 -0.40 -5.11 20.58
N GLY A 162 0.30 -4.64 19.54
CA GLY A 162 1.61 -4.04 19.82
C GLY A 162 1.36 -2.97 20.89
N ASN A 163 2.06 -3.01 22.02
CA ASN A 163 1.89 -2.06 23.14
C ASN A 163 2.19 -0.59 22.77
N MET A 164 2.33 -0.30 21.48
CA MET A 164 2.69 0.98 20.92
C MET A 164 1.44 1.68 20.37
N ASP A 165 1.29 2.94 20.76
CA ASP A 165 0.25 3.82 20.22
C ASP A 165 0.42 3.96 18.69
N PRO A 166 -0.62 3.66 17.88
CA PRO A 166 -0.56 3.82 16.42
C PRO A 166 -0.19 5.23 15.94
N LEU A 167 -0.54 6.27 16.69
CA LEU A 167 -0.20 7.66 16.31
C LEU A 167 1.29 7.91 16.48
N LYS A 168 1.88 7.48 17.61
CA LYS A 168 3.33 7.48 17.80
C LYS A 168 4.03 6.63 16.73
N ALA A 169 3.49 5.45 16.43
CA ALA A 169 4.03 4.58 15.40
C ALA A 169 4.04 5.24 14.00
N ALA A 170 3.06 6.09 13.70
CA ALA A 170 3.02 6.83 12.44
C ALA A 170 4.24 7.76 12.28
N GLY A 171 4.58 8.50 13.34
CA GLY A 171 5.76 9.37 13.37
C GLY A 171 7.07 8.59 13.33
N ASP A 172 7.17 7.50 14.09
CA ASP A 172 8.36 6.64 14.10
C ASP A 172 8.57 5.95 12.73
N PHE A 173 7.50 5.54 12.06
CA PHE A 173 7.57 4.98 10.71
C PHE A 173 8.03 6.01 9.68
N ARG A 174 7.49 7.24 9.72
CA ARG A 174 7.95 8.34 8.85
C ARG A 174 9.44 8.65 9.11
N THR A 175 9.86 8.66 10.37
CA THR A 175 11.26 8.85 10.76
C THR A 175 12.16 7.76 10.18
N TRP A 176 11.69 6.51 10.15
CA TRP A 176 12.41 5.42 9.50
C TRP A 176 12.52 5.60 7.97
N LEU A 177 11.44 6.03 7.30
CA LEU A 177 11.41 6.26 5.85
C LEU A 177 12.40 7.33 5.39
N VAL A 178 12.66 8.36 6.21
CA VAL A 178 13.60 9.44 5.84
C VAL A 178 15.07 9.11 6.12
N LYS A 179 15.38 8.00 6.82
CA LYS A 179 16.77 7.61 7.06
C LYS A 179 17.51 7.44 5.72
N GLU A 180 18.75 7.93 5.63
CA GLU A 180 19.53 7.76 4.40
C GLU A 180 19.90 6.31 4.13
N ARG A 181 20.18 5.55 5.21
CA ARG A 181 20.62 4.16 5.17
C ARG A 181 19.77 3.28 6.07
N SER A 182 19.49 2.07 5.62
CA SER A 182 18.75 1.04 6.35
C SER A 182 19.23 -0.33 5.88
N PRO A 183 19.89 -1.11 6.76
CA PRO A 183 20.20 -2.51 6.51
C PRO A 183 19.00 -3.32 6.00
N PHE A 184 17.81 -3.12 6.57
CA PHE A 184 16.60 -3.81 6.16
C PHE A 184 16.18 -3.44 4.74
N ARG A 185 16.26 -2.16 4.34
CA ARG A 185 16.02 -1.77 2.93
C ARG A 185 16.99 -2.41 1.97
N SER A 186 18.27 -2.45 2.30
CA SER A 186 19.26 -3.13 1.48
C SER A 186 18.93 -4.62 1.32
N LEU A 187 18.46 -5.27 2.39
CA LEU A 187 17.99 -6.65 2.32
C LEU A 187 16.77 -6.81 1.41
N LEU A 188 15.76 -5.94 1.54
CA LEU A 188 14.56 -5.94 0.71
C LEU A 188 14.92 -5.85 -0.79
N PHE A 189 15.85 -4.95 -1.13
CA PHE A 189 16.36 -4.78 -2.48
C PHE A 189 17.08 -6.04 -2.99
N ILE A 190 18.07 -6.55 -2.23
CA ILE A 190 18.88 -7.71 -2.64
C ILE A 190 18.03 -8.98 -2.83
N LEU A 191 17.02 -9.17 -1.97
CA LEU A 191 16.16 -10.35 -2.00
C LEU A 191 14.85 -10.15 -2.76
N SER A 192 14.70 -9.03 -3.48
CA SER A 192 13.49 -8.69 -4.22
C SER A 192 13.09 -9.69 -5.31
N GLY A 193 13.96 -10.66 -5.66
CA GLY A 193 13.59 -11.80 -6.50
C GLY A 193 12.57 -12.77 -5.85
N ASN A 194 12.31 -12.67 -4.54
CA ASN A 194 11.31 -13.47 -3.82
C ASN A 194 10.11 -12.61 -3.39
N ASN A 195 8.91 -13.16 -3.54
CA ASN A 195 7.60 -12.48 -3.51
C ASN A 195 7.38 -11.55 -2.30
N SER A 196 7.71 -11.97 -1.07
CA SER A 196 7.54 -11.13 0.12
C SER A 196 8.51 -9.95 0.16
N TYR A 197 9.76 -10.18 -0.24
CA TYR A 197 10.80 -9.15 -0.26
C TYR A 197 10.55 -8.17 -1.41
N TYR A 198 10.10 -8.64 -2.58
CA TYR A 198 9.64 -7.80 -3.68
C TYR A 198 8.51 -6.86 -3.25
N SER A 199 7.48 -7.43 -2.61
CA SER A 199 6.32 -6.68 -2.15
C SER A 199 6.71 -5.65 -1.09
N GLY A 200 7.58 -6.05 -0.15
CA GLY A 200 8.15 -5.16 0.85
C GLY A 200 8.94 -4.02 0.22
N HIS A 201 9.86 -4.33 -0.71
CA HIS A 201 10.70 -3.37 -1.44
C HIS A 201 9.88 -2.35 -2.22
N THR A 202 8.90 -2.82 -3.00
CA THR A 202 8.02 -1.94 -3.77
C THR A 202 7.19 -1.03 -2.86
N ALA A 203 6.60 -1.58 -1.80
CA ALA A 203 5.78 -0.81 -0.86
C ALA A 203 6.61 0.24 -0.10
N GLU A 204 7.84 -0.12 0.26
CA GLU A 204 8.84 0.75 0.88
C GLU A 204 9.21 1.91 -0.04
N LEU A 205 9.62 1.62 -1.27
CA LEU A 205 9.97 2.65 -2.26
C LEU A 205 8.84 3.63 -2.51
N VAL A 206 7.60 3.13 -2.63
CA VAL A 206 6.42 3.99 -2.81
C VAL A 206 6.18 4.87 -1.57
N ALA A 207 6.33 4.33 -0.35
CA ALA A 207 6.17 5.12 0.87
C ALA A 207 7.26 6.19 1.01
N ARG A 208 8.52 5.89 0.65
CA ARG A 208 9.59 6.89 0.57
C ARG A 208 9.34 7.94 -0.50
N ALA A 209 8.85 7.53 -1.66
CA ALA A 209 8.47 8.44 -2.73
C ALA A 209 7.36 9.40 -2.26
N ALA A 210 6.38 8.92 -1.48
CA ALA A 210 5.36 9.77 -0.88
C ALA A 210 5.97 10.81 0.09
N VAL A 211 6.89 10.40 0.97
CA VAL A 211 7.54 11.31 1.93
C VAL A 211 8.44 12.34 1.22
N LYS A 212 9.10 11.97 0.11
CA LYS A 212 10.03 12.85 -0.61
C LYS A 212 9.33 13.77 -1.62
N VAL A 213 8.34 13.26 -2.36
CA VAL A 213 7.77 13.91 -3.55
C VAL A 213 6.38 14.51 -3.27
N LYS A 214 5.59 13.91 -2.38
CA LYS A 214 4.32 14.48 -1.86
C LYS A 214 4.55 15.29 -0.56
N PRO A 215 5.78 15.73 -0.31
CA PRO A 215 6.40 15.95 1.01
C PRO A 215 5.54 15.65 2.24
N MET A 216 5.12 14.38 2.43
CA MET A 216 4.30 14.04 3.60
C MET A 216 5.07 14.26 4.91
N THR A 217 4.56 15.16 5.73
CA THR A 217 5.08 15.48 7.05
C THR A 217 4.71 14.39 8.05
N GLU A 218 5.31 14.45 9.24
CA GLU A 218 4.92 13.59 10.36
C GLU A 218 3.44 13.77 10.71
N GLN A 219 2.96 15.01 10.71
CA GLN A 219 1.55 15.32 10.99
C GLN A 219 0.61 14.70 9.95
N ASP A 220 0.98 14.71 8.67
CA ASP A 220 0.18 14.06 7.61
C ASP A 220 0.05 12.54 7.83
N PHE A 221 1.14 11.89 8.28
CA PHE A 221 1.12 10.47 8.63
C PHE A 221 0.19 10.21 9.82
N ILE A 222 0.27 11.02 10.88
CA ILE A 222 -0.59 10.91 12.06
C ILE A 222 -2.06 11.10 11.67
N GLU A 223 -2.37 12.10 10.86
CA GLU A 223 -3.74 12.38 10.40
C GLU A 223 -4.30 11.26 9.53
N ALA A 224 -3.49 10.72 8.61
CA ALA A 224 -3.88 9.58 7.79
C ALA A 224 -4.17 8.33 8.64
N VAL A 225 -3.33 8.04 9.63
CA VAL A 225 -3.52 6.91 10.56
C VAL A 225 -4.76 7.13 11.43
N LYS A 226 -4.94 8.33 11.98
CA LYS A 226 -6.14 8.70 12.75
C LYS A 226 -7.41 8.52 11.92
N ALA A 227 -7.41 9.00 10.67
CA ALA A 227 -8.52 8.80 9.74
C ALA A 227 -8.77 7.31 9.50
N ARG A 228 -7.73 6.49 9.31
CA ARG A 228 -7.86 5.04 9.12
C ARG A 228 -8.46 4.31 10.33
N MET A 229 -8.19 4.77 11.55
CA MET A 229 -8.74 4.20 12.77
C MET A 229 -10.26 4.37 12.84
N THR A 230 -10.75 5.54 12.42
CA THR A 230 -12.18 5.87 12.36
C THR A 230 -12.71 5.69 10.94
N LYS A 231 -13.17 4.48 10.58
CA LYS A 231 -13.84 4.28 9.28
C LYS A 231 -15.02 5.25 9.20
N PRO A 232 -15.09 6.14 8.18
CA PRO A 232 -16.27 6.98 8.03
C PRO A 232 -17.49 6.08 7.85
N ASP A 233 -18.57 6.39 8.57
CA ASP A 233 -19.84 5.69 8.41
C ASP A 233 -20.24 5.75 6.93
N GLN A 234 -20.63 4.60 6.37
CA GLN A 234 -21.04 4.47 4.96
C GLN A 234 -22.34 5.24 4.63
N THR A 235 -22.82 6.11 5.52
CA THR A 235 -24.03 6.93 5.38
C THR A 235 -23.87 8.13 4.45
N GLN A 236 -22.64 8.49 4.08
CA GLN A 236 -22.41 9.42 2.95
C GLN A 236 -21.82 8.63 1.80
N GLY A 237 -22.69 8.27 0.86
CA GLY A 237 -22.37 7.44 -0.30
C GLY A 237 -21.20 8.00 -1.11
N SER A 238 -20.00 7.52 -0.85
CA SER A 238 -19.10 7.26 -1.95
C SER A 238 -19.73 6.09 -2.71
N LYS A 239 -20.19 6.36 -3.92
CA LYS A 239 -20.40 5.29 -4.91
C LYS A 239 -19.02 4.74 -5.25
N ALA A 240 -18.42 3.98 -4.33
CA ALA A 240 -17.49 2.95 -4.72
C ALA A 240 -18.24 2.13 -5.77
N ALA A 241 -17.69 2.05 -6.98
CA ALA A 241 -18.27 1.25 -8.05
C ALA A 241 -18.50 -0.14 -7.49
N SER A 242 -19.75 -0.43 -7.13
CA SER A 242 -20.19 -1.77 -6.87
C SER A 242 -19.93 -2.49 -8.18
N SER A 243 -19.03 -3.48 -8.12
CA SER A 243 -18.87 -4.42 -9.20
C SER A 243 -20.13 -5.27 -9.17
N ASP A 244 -21.23 -4.74 -9.72
CA ASP A 244 -22.45 -5.48 -9.92
C ASP A 244 -22.13 -6.51 -10.99
N GLY A 245 -21.72 -7.71 -10.57
CA GLY A 245 -21.57 -8.88 -11.45
C GLY A 245 -22.89 -9.30 -12.11
N THR A 246 -23.94 -8.48 -12.02
CA THR A 246 -25.27 -8.64 -12.62
C THR A 246 -25.29 -8.25 -14.10
N GLY A 247 -24.29 -7.51 -14.60
CA GLY A 247 -24.19 -7.16 -16.03
C GLY A 247 -23.67 -8.28 -16.95
N LEU A 248 -23.31 -9.45 -16.41
CA LEU A 248 -22.67 -10.54 -17.16
C LEU A 248 -23.64 -11.64 -17.64
N PHE A 249 -24.93 -11.58 -17.27
CA PHE A 249 -25.91 -12.63 -17.60
C PHE A 249 -27.22 -12.15 -18.19
N ASN A 250 -27.37 -10.87 -18.53
CA ASN A 250 -28.54 -10.40 -19.28
C ASN A 250 -28.11 -10.06 -20.71
N ALA A 251 -28.07 -11.10 -21.54
CA ALA A 251 -28.20 -11.01 -23.00
C ALA A 251 -29.63 -11.45 -23.36
#